data_AF-A0A7C3HD20-F1
#
_entry.id   AF-A0A7C3HD20-F1
#
_cell.length_a   1.000
_cell.length_b   1.000
_cell.length_c   1.000
_cell.angle_alpha   90.00
_cell.angle_beta   90.00
_cell.angle_gamma   90.00
#
_symmetry.space_group_name_H-M   'P 1'
#
loop_
_entity.id
_entity.type
_entity.pdbx_description
1 polymer ?
#
loop_
_entity_poly.entity_id
_entity_poly.type
_entity_poly.pdbx_seq_one_letter_code
_entity_poly.pdbx_strand_id
1 'polypeptide(L)'
;MIKVAVVGGTGYTGVELLRLLAMHPDVSLEVITSRSESGIRVSDMFPNLRGHVDITFTVPEVNILGACDVVFFATPNGVAMQMVPALLSLGAKVIDLAADFRLKSAASWEQWYGMPHACVSLLEEAVYGLPEINRAAIKNARLVANPGCYPTSVQLGYAPLLSNGLIDATTLIADCKSGVSGAGRKANVSFL
;
A
#
# COMPACT_ATOMS: atom_id res chain seq x y z
N MET A 1 -19.31 7.16 -7.65
CA MET A 1 -17.99 7.66 -7.22
C MET A 1 -17.56 6.83 -6.03
N ILE A 2 -16.38 6.22 -6.09
CA ILE A 2 -15.80 5.35 -5.06
C ILE A 2 -15.21 6.25 -3.97
N LYS A 3 -15.68 6.08 -2.73
CA LYS A 3 -15.19 6.80 -1.55
C LYS A 3 -13.90 6.16 -1.05
N VAL A 4 -12.85 6.96 -0.96
CA VAL A 4 -11.52 6.49 -0.60
C VAL A 4 -11.03 7.14 0.68
N ALA A 5 -10.53 6.31 1.59
CA ALA A 5 -9.71 6.73 2.71
C ALA A 5 -8.23 6.36 2.52
N VAL A 6 -7.32 7.21 2.99
CA VAL A 6 -5.86 6.96 2.97
C VAL A 6 -5.29 7.07 4.37
N VAL A 7 -4.78 5.96 4.88
CA VAL A 7 -4.07 5.90 6.16
C VAL A 7 -2.58 6.11 5.92
N GLY A 8 -1.99 7.16 6.52
CA GLY A 8 -0.56 7.46 6.36
C GLY A 8 -0.23 8.38 5.17
N GLY A 9 -1.01 9.46 4.99
CA GLY A 9 -0.88 10.35 3.82
C GLY A 9 0.39 11.22 3.76
N THR A 10 1.28 11.16 4.75
CA THR A 10 2.42 12.10 4.90
C THR A 10 3.76 11.60 4.37
N GLY A 11 3.85 10.32 4.01
CA GLY A 11 5.03 9.74 3.34
C GLY A 11 5.01 9.97 1.82
N TYR A 12 6.12 9.67 1.15
CA TYR A 12 6.20 9.81 -0.32
C TYR A 12 5.18 8.96 -1.06
N THR A 13 4.97 7.71 -0.65
CA THR A 13 3.94 6.85 -1.22
C THR A 13 2.54 7.41 -0.99
N GLY A 14 2.29 7.96 0.21
CA GLY A 14 1.02 8.59 0.57
C GLY A 14 0.71 9.79 -0.31
N VAL A 15 1.62 10.77 -0.41
CA VAL A 15 1.39 11.97 -1.24
C VAL A 15 1.24 11.64 -2.73
N GLU A 16 1.99 10.66 -3.24
CA GLU A 16 1.86 10.25 -4.64
C GLU A 16 0.51 9.56 -4.90
N LEU A 17 0.05 8.72 -3.96
CA LEU A 17 -1.30 8.15 -4.02
C LEU A 17 -2.37 9.26 -4.01
N LEU A 18 -2.24 10.27 -3.14
CA LEU A 18 -3.18 11.40 -3.11
C LEU A 18 -3.20 12.16 -4.45
N ARG A 19 -2.03 12.40 -5.05
CA ARG A 19 -1.91 13.05 -6.36
C ARG A 19 -2.63 12.26 -7.46
N LEU A 20 -2.50 10.93 -7.45
CA LEU A 20 -3.18 10.05 -8.42
C LEU A 20 -4.70 10.03 -8.20
N LEU A 21 -5.14 9.87 -6.94
CA LEU A 21 -6.56 9.79 -6.61
C LEU A 21 -7.31 11.11 -6.82
N ALA A 22 -6.68 12.25 -6.54
CA ALA A 22 -7.28 13.57 -6.75
C ALA A 22 -7.62 13.87 -8.22
N MET A 23 -7.01 13.14 -9.16
CA MET A 23 -7.26 13.27 -10.60
C MET A 23 -8.13 12.15 -11.17
N HIS A 24 -8.53 11.17 -10.36
CA HIS A 24 -9.26 10.00 -10.83
C HIS A 24 -10.77 10.32 -10.91
N PRO A 25 -11.41 10.24 -12.11
CA PRO A 25 -12.77 10.76 -12.32
C PRO A 25 -13.85 10.04 -11.50
N ASP A 26 -13.64 8.76 -11.20
CA ASP A 26 -14.59 7.95 -10.44
C ASP A 26 -14.30 7.86 -8.94
N VAL A 27 -13.35 8.63 -8.41
CA VAL A 27 -12.92 8.56 -7.00
C VAL A 27 -13.22 9.87 -6.28
N SER A 28 -13.65 9.76 -5.02
CA SER A 28 -13.68 10.85 -4.05
C SER A 28 -12.74 10.53 -2.89
N LEU A 29 -11.84 11.45 -2.56
CA LEU A 29 -11.06 11.38 -1.33
C LEU A 29 -11.93 11.89 -0.18
N GLU A 30 -12.19 11.04 0.81
CA GLU A 30 -13.05 11.40 1.95
C GLU A 30 -12.25 11.61 3.23
N VAL A 31 -11.23 10.78 3.45
CA VAL A 31 -10.48 10.75 4.71
C VAL A 31 -9.01 10.55 4.43
N ILE A 32 -8.15 11.39 5.01
CA ILE A 32 -6.70 11.25 4.93
C ILE A 32 -6.16 11.34 6.34
N THR A 33 -5.44 10.32 6.80
CA THR A 33 -5.04 10.25 8.21
C THR A 33 -3.54 10.47 8.40
N SER A 34 -3.22 11.15 9.49
CA SER A 34 -1.89 11.25 10.07
C SER A 34 -2.01 11.52 11.56
N ARG A 35 -1.37 10.69 12.39
CA ARG A 35 -1.40 10.91 13.85
C ARG A 35 -0.62 12.15 14.26
N SER A 36 0.52 12.42 13.63
CA SER A 36 1.38 13.57 13.98
C SER A 36 0.89 14.89 13.40
N GLU A 37 0.14 14.85 12.30
CA GLU A 37 -0.27 16.05 11.55
C GLU A 37 -1.76 16.34 11.65
N SER A 38 -2.47 15.71 12.60
CA SER A 38 -3.91 15.88 12.75
C SER A 38 -4.28 17.36 12.91
N GLY A 39 -5.25 17.84 12.13
CA GLY A 39 -5.66 19.24 12.11
C GLY A 39 -4.95 20.11 11.06
N ILE A 40 -3.90 19.61 10.40
CA ILE A 40 -3.21 20.32 9.31
C ILE A 40 -3.87 20.00 7.97
N ARG A 41 -4.11 21.03 7.13
CA ARG A 41 -4.59 20.80 5.76
C ARG A 41 -3.52 20.09 4.94
N VAL A 42 -3.93 19.10 4.15
CA VAL A 42 -3.05 18.34 3.26
C VAL A 42 -2.26 19.27 2.34
N SER A 43 -2.90 20.30 1.78
CA SER A 43 -2.26 21.28 0.89
C SER A 43 -1.25 22.20 1.58
N ASP A 44 -1.33 22.37 2.90
CA ASP A 44 -0.36 23.15 3.66
C ASP A 44 0.96 22.38 3.83
N MET A 45 0.86 21.05 3.95
CA MET A 45 2.02 20.16 3.95
C MET A 45 2.55 19.87 2.54
N PHE A 46 1.66 19.74 1.56
CA PHE A 46 1.97 19.38 0.17
C PHE A 46 1.40 20.42 -0.80
N PRO A 47 2.13 21.53 -1.05
CA PRO A 47 1.63 22.64 -1.88
C PRO A 47 1.25 22.24 -3.30
N ASN A 48 1.82 21.16 -3.83
CA ASN A 48 1.48 20.60 -5.14
C ASN A 48 0.04 20.04 -5.21
N LEU A 49 -0.65 19.87 -4.08
CA LEU A 49 -2.05 19.43 -4.01
C LEU A 49 -3.04 20.58 -3.78
N ARG A 50 -2.57 21.83 -3.73
CA ARG A 50 -3.44 23.00 -3.55
C ARG A 50 -4.45 23.11 -4.70
N GLY A 51 -5.73 23.31 -4.36
CA GLY A 51 -6.82 23.36 -5.34
C GLY A 51 -7.31 21.98 -5.81
N HIS A 52 -6.64 20.90 -5.40
CA HIS A 52 -7.02 19.52 -5.73
C HIS A 52 -7.48 18.73 -4.50
N VAL A 53 -6.86 18.98 -3.34
CA VAL A 53 -7.19 18.28 -2.08
C VAL A 53 -7.36 19.32 -0.97
N ASP A 54 -8.62 19.57 -0.56
CA ASP A 54 -8.98 20.45 0.56
C ASP A 54 -9.46 19.64 1.77
N ILE A 55 -8.64 18.66 2.16
CA ILE A 55 -8.90 17.77 3.31
C ILE A 55 -7.86 18.06 4.38
N THR A 56 -8.30 18.00 5.64
CA THR A 56 -7.44 18.09 6.81
C THR A 56 -7.08 16.70 7.30
N PHE A 57 -5.82 16.48 7.68
CA PHE A 57 -5.42 15.22 8.28
C PHE A 57 -6.20 14.95 9.57
N THR A 58 -6.63 13.70 9.76
CA THR A 58 -7.28 13.25 10.99
C THR A 58 -6.53 12.08 11.64
N VAL A 59 -6.90 11.73 12.86
CA VAL A 59 -6.46 10.48 13.49
C VAL A 59 -7.21 9.31 12.83
N PRO A 60 -6.54 8.17 12.57
CA PRO A 60 -7.21 7.01 11.99
C PRO A 60 -8.22 6.40 12.98
N GLU A 61 -9.48 6.37 12.58
CA GLU A 61 -10.60 5.77 13.32
C GLU A 61 -11.32 4.75 12.45
N VAL A 62 -11.49 3.53 12.98
CA VAL A 62 -12.04 2.39 12.20
C VAL A 62 -13.42 2.67 11.63
N ASN A 63 -14.32 3.28 12.39
CA ASN A 63 -15.69 3.55 11.93
C ASN A 63 -15.73 4.60 10.81
N ILE A 64 -14.87 5.61 10.89
CA ILE A 64 -14.76 6.66 9.86
C ILE A 64 -14.14 6.07 8.57
N LEU A 65 -13.06 5.31 8.73
CA LEU A 65 -12.38 4.65 7.61
C LEU A 65 -13.27 3.60 6.94
N GLY A 66 -13.98 2.78 7.73
CA GLY A 66 -14.87 1.72 7.25
C GLY A 66 -16.17 2.22 6.61
N ALA A 67 -16.50 3.51 6.76
CA ALA A 67 -17.59 4.14 6.01
C ALA A 67 -17.21 4.46 4.54
N CYS A 68 -15.93 4.31 4.18
CA CYS A 68 -15.45 4.42 2.80
C CYS A 68 -15.52 3.07 2.07
N ASP A 69 -15.60 3.11 0.74
CA ASP A 69 -15.64 1.90 -0.09
C ASP A 69 -14.26 1.21 -0.14
N VAL A 70 -13.18 2.01 -0.15
CA VAL A 70 -11.80 1.53 -0.22
C VAL A 70 -10.91 2.29 0.77
N VAL A 71 -10.07 1.55 1.49
CA VAL A 71 -9.05 2.10 2.40
C VAL A 71 -7.66 1.70 1.93
N PHE A 72 -6.83 2.69 1.66
CA PHE A 72 -5.41 2.49 1.38
C PHE A 72 -4.57 2.63 2.64
N PHE A 73 -3.59 1.74 2.83
CA PHE A 73 -2.57 1.87 3.87
C PHE A 73 -1.23 2.23 3.23
N ALA A 74 -0.77 3.46 3.47
CA ALA A 74 0.56 3.97 3.13
C ALA A 74 1.42 4.10 4.41
N THR A 75 1.33 3.10 5.29
CA THR A 75 1.97 3.09 6.61
C THR A 75 3.21 2.20 6.64
N PRO A 76 4.05 2.30 7.69
CA PRO A 76 5.09 1.30 7.95
C PRO A 76 4.51 -0.11 8.13
N ASN A 77 5.37 -1.13 7.98
CA ASN A 77 5.00 -2.53 8.20
C ASN A 77 4.46 -2.75 9.62
N GLY A 78 3.47 -3.61 9.73
CA GLY A 78 2.81 -4.03 10.97
C GLY A 78 1.67 -3.13 11.42
N VAL A 79 1.46 -1.98 10.78
CA VAL A 79 0.37 -1.05 11.11
C VAL A 79 -0.94 -1.48 10.48
N ALA A 80 -0.94 -1.90 9.22
CA ALA A 80 -2.16 -2.26 8.50
C ALA A 80 -2.84 -3.46 9.17
N MET A 81 -2.06 -4.49 9.52
CA MET A 81 -2.58 -5.69 10.19
C MET A 81 -3.30 -5.42 11.52
N GLN A 82 -3.17 -4.25 12.13
CA GLN A 82 -3.94 -3.91 13.34
C GLN A 82 -5.37 -3.42 13.06
N MET A 83 -5.65 -2.98 11.82
CA MET A 83 -6.92 -2.33 11.46
C MET A 83 -7.70 -3.08 10.38
N VAL A 84 -7.00 -3.78 9.48
CA VAL A 84 -7.62 -4.47 8.35
C VAL A 84 -8.78 -5.40 8.74
N PRO A 85 -8.69 -6.26 9.78
CA PRO A 85 -9.81 -7.15 10.12
C PRO A 85 -11.12 -6.39 10.38
N ALA A 86 -11.04 -5.29 11.13
CA ALA A 86 -12.22 -4.51 11.47
C ALA A 86 -12.76 -3.76 10.24
N LEU A 87 -11.90 -3.22 9.38
CA LEU A 87 -12.31 -2.57 8.14
C LEU A 87 -13.01 -3.53 7.17
N LEU A 88 -12.45 -4.74 7.00
CA LEU A 88 -13.05 -5.78 6.18
C LEU A 88 -14.42 -6.21 6.75
N SER A 89 -14.59 -6.26 8.07
CA SER A 89 -15.87 -6.58 8.70
C SER A 89 -16.94 -5.50 8.48
N LEU A 90 -16.54 -4.25 8.25
CA LEU A 90 -17.43 -3.14 7.91
C LEU A 90 -17.76 -3.09 6.40
N GLY A 91 -17.16 -3.97 5.60
CA GLY A 91 -17.42 -4.08 4.16
C GLY A 91 -16.49 -3.24 3.28
N ALA A 92 -15.60 -2.45 3.86
CA ALA A 92 -14.58 -1.72 3.11
C ALA A 92 -13.59 -2.68 2.45
N LYS A 93 -13.17 -2.37 1.22
CA LYS A 93 -12.01 -3.03 0.61
C LYS A 93 -10.72 -2.37 1.09
N VAL A 94 -9.65 -3.14 1.19
CA VAL A 94 -8.35 -2.65 1.66
C VAL A 94 -7.27 -2.87 0.60
N ILE A 95 -6.44 -1.85 0.40
CA ILE A 95 -5.22 -1.94 -0.41
C ILE A 95 -4.04 -1.53 0.48
N ASP A 96 -3.20 -2.50 0.84
CA ASP A 96 -2.02 -2.27 1.67
C ASP A 96 -0.78 -2.04 0.79
N LEU A 97 -0.13 -0.89 0.94
CA LEU A 97 1.10 -0.54 0.23
C LEU A 97 2.37 -0.98 0.98
N ALA A 98 2.21 -1.40 2.24
CA ALA A 98 3.25 -2.02 3.02
C ALA A 98 3.38 -3.51 2.68
N ALA A 99 4.10 -4.26 3.51
CA ALA A 99 4.36 -5.67 3.29
C ALA A 99 3.44 -6.62 4.04
N ASP A 100 2.58 -6.13 4.93
CA ASP A 100 1.83 -6.90 5.93
C ASP A 100 1.17 -8.14 5.32
N PHE A 101 0.53 -7.96 4.16
CA PHE A 101 -0.23 -9.02 3.52
C PHE A 101 0.42 -9.62 2.26
N ARG A 102 1.69 -9.31 1.98
CA ARG A 102 2.39 -9.79 0.77
C ARG A 102 2.75 -11.26 0.83
N LEU A 103 3.09 -11.76 2.01
CA LEU A 103 3.57 -13.12 2.22
C LEU A 103 2.43 -14.01 2.72
N LYS A 104 2.27 -15.18 2.11
CA LYS A 104 1.26 -16.17 2.54
C LYS A 104 1.64 -16.92 3.82
N SER A 105 2.93 -17.00 4.12
CA SER A 105 3.46 -17.73 5.28
C SER A 105 3.71 -16.76 6.43
N ALA A 106 3.04 -16.99 7.56
CA ALA A 106 3.30 -16.27 8.81
C ALA A 106 4.74 -16.48 9.30
N ALA A 107 5.31 -17.67 9.09
CA ALA A 107 6.70 -17.95 9.43
C ALA A 107 7.68 -17.14 8.57
N SER A 108 7.42 -17.03 7.26
CA SER A 108 8.23 -16.17 6.38
C SER A 108 8.09 -14.69 6.73
N TRP A 109 6.90 -14.24 7.11
CA TRP A 109 6.70 -12.90 7.64
C TRP A 109 7.58 -12.65 8.87
N GLU A 110 7.50 -13.52 9.88
CA GLU A 110 8.26 -13.35 11.12
C GLU A 110 9.76 -13.35 10.88
N GLN A 111 10.25 -14.22 9.99
CA GLN A 111 11.65 -14.27 9.58
C GLN A 111 12.15 -12.94 8.99
N TRP A 112 11.38 -12.31 8.09
CA TRP A 112 11.82 -11.12 7.36
C TRP A 112 11.48 -9.79 8.04
N TYR A 113 10.42 -9.77 8.85
CA TYR A 113 9.88 -8.56 9.47
C TYR A 113 10.07 -8.51 10.99
N GLY A 114 10.59 -9.58 11.61
CA GLY A 114 11.03 -9.60 13.01
C GLY A 114 9.90 -9.49 14.03
N MET A 115 8.67 -9.76 13.63
CA MET A 115 7.50 -9.81 14.53
C MET A 115 6.46 -10.81 14.04
N PRO A 116 5.65 -11.39 14.94
CA PRO A 116 4.52 -12.24 14.55
C PRO A 116 3.49 -11.47 13.71
N HIS A 117 2.86 -12.16 12.75
CA HIS A 117 1.78 -11.55 11.98
C HIS A 117 0.47 -11.55 12.79
N ALA A 118 -0.19 -10.40 12.89
CA ALA A 118 -1.40 -10.23 13.73
C ALA A 118 -2.68 -10.82 13.09
N CYS A 119 -2.67 -11.11 11.79
CA CYS A 119 -3.84 -11.58 11.04
C CYS A 119 -3.53 -12.79 10.16
N VAL A 120 -3.07 -13.88 10.77
CA VAL A 120 -2.64 -15.10 10.04
C VAL A 120 -3.72 -15.62 9.08
N SER A 121 -5.00 -15.62 9.49
CA SER A 121 -6.11 -16.08 8.65
C SER A 121 -6.35 -15.23 7.40
N LEU A 122 -5.95 -13.95 7.42
CA LEU A 122 -6.12 -13.04 6.27
C LEU A 122 -4.97 -13.14 5.26
N LEU A 123 -3.86 -13.80 5.61
CA LEU A 123 -2.74 -13.98 4.69
C LEU A 123 -3.17 -14.79 3.46
N GLU A 124 -3.99 -15.83 3.64
CA GLU A 124 -4.52 -16.63 2.53
C GLU A 124 -5.50 -15.84 1.65
N GLU A 125 -6.34 -14.99 2.25
CA GLU A 125 -7.32 -14.15 1.54
C GLU A 125 -6.66 -13.06 0.68
N ALA A 126 -5.57 -12.45 1.16
CA ALA A 126 -4.95 -11.30 0.51
C ALA A 126 -4.47 -11.60 -0.91
N VAL A 127 -4.89 -10.81 -1.91
CA VAL A 127 -4.40 -11.00 -3.28
C VAL A 127 -3.16 -10.14 -3.52
N TYR A 128 -2.08 -10.74 -4.03
CA TYR A 128 -0.88 -10.00 -4.41
C TYR A 128 -1.18 -9.12 -5.62
N GLY A 129 -1.10 -7.80 -5.43
CA GLY A 129 -1.62 -6.78 -6.34
C GLY A 129 -0.76 -6.48 -7.56
N LEU A 130 -0.29 -7.50 -8.27
CA LEU A 130 0.43 -7.36 -9.55
C LEU A 130 -0.54 -7.65 -10.71
N PRO A 131 -1.14 -6.64 -11.36
CA PRO A 131 -2.24 -6.84 -12.31
C PRO A 131 -1.89 -7.71 -13.52
N GLU A 132 -0.66 -7.65 -14.02
CA GLU A 132 -0.18 -8.45 -15.15
C GLU A 132 -0.29 -9.96 -14.88
N ILE A 133 -0.16 -10.37 -13.62
CA ILE A 133 -0.17 -11.76 -13.19
C ILE A 133 -1.52 -12.14 -12.56
N ASN A 134 -2.06 -11.28 -11.69
CA ASN A 134 -3.17 -11.62 -10.79
C ASN A 134 -4.48 -10.89 -11.12
N ARG A 135 -4.65 -10.33 -12.34
CA ARG A 135 -5.84 -9.54 -12.74
C ARG A 135 -7.18 -10.16 -12.33
N ALA A 136 -7.35 -11.47 -12.60
CA ALA A 136 -8.60 -12.17 -12.33
C ALA A 136 -8.90 -12.26 -10.83
N ALA A 137 -7.88 -12.55 -10.01
CA ALA A 137 -8.02 -12.60 -8.56
C ALA A 137 -8.29 -11.20 -7.97
N ILE A 138 -7.59 -10.18 -8.46
CA ILE A 138 -7.73 -8.78 -7.98
C ILE A 138 -9.16 -8.26 -8.15
N LYS A 139 -9.85 -8.61 -9.25
CA LYS A 139 -11.24 -8.17 -9.50
C LYS A 139 -12.20 -8.48 -8.34
N ASN A 140 -12.01 -9.63 -7.69
CA ASN A 140 -12.87 -10.11 -6.61
C ASN A 140 -12.25 -9.90 -5.22
N ALA A 141 -11.04 -9.35 -5.13
CA ALA A 141 -10.34 -9.19 -3.88
C ALA A 141 -11.02 -8.14 -2.98
N ARG A 142 -11.11 -8.46 -1.69
CA ARG A 142 -11.43 -7.49 -0.62
C ARG A 142 -10.17 -6.92 0.03
N LEU A 143 -9.07 -7.67 -0.03
CA LEU A 143 -7.76 -7.28 0.47
C LEU A 143 -6.72 -7.46 -0.62
N VAL A 144 -6.07 -6.38 -1.02
CA VAL A 144 -4.97 -6.38 -1.99
C VAL A 144 -3.68 -5.98 -1.28
N ALA A 145 -2.68 -6.84 -1.39
CA ALA A 145 -1.32 -6.55 -0.96
C ALA A 145 -0.54 -5.97 -2.13
N ASN A 146 -0.39 -4.65 -2.18
CA ASN A 146 0.31 -3.98 -3.26
C ASN A 146 1.80 -4.38 -3.24
N PRO A 147 2.38 -4.81 -4.37
CA PRO A 147 3.77 -5.26 -4.47
C PRO A 147 4.79 -4.19 -4.02
N GLY A 148 5.98 -4.66 -3.63
CA GLY A 148 7.13 -3.77 -3.45
C GLY A 148 7.68 -3.31 -4.79
N CYS A 149 8.39 -2.16 -4.82
CA CYS A 149 8.94 -1.61 -6.06
C CYS A 149 9.95 -2.54 -6.75
N TYR A 150 10.93 -3.11 -6.02
CA TYR A 150 11.86 -4.10 -6.58
C TYR A 150 11.16 -5.41 -6.97
N PRO A 151 10.30 -6.04 -6.12
CA PRO A 151 9.51 -7.17 -6.55
C PRO A 151 8.72 -6.92 -7.83
N THR A 152 8.20 -5.70 -8.03
CA THR A 152 7.46 -5.33 -9.25
C THR A 152 8.39 -5.34 -10.47
N SER A 153 9.51 -4.61 -10.42
CA SER A 153 10.42 -4.52 -11.57
C SER A 153 11.03 -5.88 -11.94
N VAL A 154 11.40 -6.67 -10.93
CA VAL A 154 12.03 -7.99 -11.12
C VAL A 154 11.02 -9.02 -11.62
N GLN A 155 9.83 -9.10 -11.03
CA GLN A 155 8.80 -10.05 -11.48
C GLN A 155 8.33 -9.74 -12.90
N LEU A 156 8.10 -8.48 -13.25
CA LEU A 156 7.69 -8.11 -14.60
C LEU A 156 8.76 -8.43 -15.64
N GLY A 157 10.04 -8.27 -15.30
CA GLY A 157 11.16 -8.66 -16.19
C GLY A 157 11.26 -10.16 -16.41
N TYR A 158 11.15 -10.96 -15.35
CA TYR A 158 11.32 -12.42 -15.45
C TYR A 158 10.06 -13.19 -15.86
N ALA A 159 8.86 -12.70 -15.56
CA ALA A 159 7.61 -13.41 -15.78
C ALA A 159 7.46 -13.98 -17.21
N PRO A 160 7.67 -13.23 -18.31
CA PRO A 160 7.52 -13.80 -19.65
C PRO A 160 8.59 -14.85 -19.98
N LEU A 161 9.81 -14.71 -19.45
CA LEU A 161 10.90 -15.66 -19.70
C LEU A 161 10.67 -16.98 -18.97
N LEU A 162 10.28 -16.91 -17.69
CA LEU A 162 10.02 -18.09 -16.85
C LEU A 162 8.76 -18.84 -17.32
N SER A 163 7.66 -18.13 -17.61
CA SER A 163 6.41 -18.76 -18.03
C SER A 163 6.49 -19.50 -19.37
N ASN A 164 7.41 -19.09 -20.24
CA ASN A 164 7.67 -19.74 -21.52
C ASN A 164 8.87 -20.71 -21.49
N GLY A 165 9.50 -20.92 -20.32
CA GLY A 165 10.63 -21.82 -20.17
C GLY A 165 11.88 -21.40 -20.96
N LEU A 166 12.09 -20.09 -21.14
CA LEU A 166 13.17 -19.54 -21.99
C LEU A 166 14.49 -19.33 -21.24
N ILE A 167 14.49 -19.46 -19.92
CA ILE A 167 15.68 -19.32 -19.06
C ILE A 167 15.69 -20.41 -17.98
N ASP A 168 16.88 -20.69 -17.45
CA ASP A 168 17.03 -21.54 -16.28
C ASP A 168 16.49 -20.83 -15.03
N ALA A 169 15.53 -21.46 -14.35
CA ALA A 169 14.89 -20.94 -13.16
C ALA A 169 15.64 -21.26 -11.85
N THR A 170 16.74 -22.03 -11.90
CA THR A 170 17.46 -22.46 -10.69
C THR A 170 18.18 -21.30 -10.00
N THR A 171 18.76 -20.38 -10.75
CA THR A 171 19.49 -19.21 -10.21
C THR A 171 19.19 -17.97 -11.03
N LEU A 172 18.49 -17.01 -10.41
CA LEU A 172 18.19 -15.72 -11.01
C LEU A 172 18.89 -14.61 -10.23
N ILE A 173 19.59 -13.71 -10.93
CA ILE A 173 20.34 -12.61 -10.32
C ILE A 173 19.71 -11.28 -10.75
N ALA A 174 19.19 -10.53 -9.79
CA ALA A 174 18.62 -9.20 -10.00
C ALA A 174 19.47 -8.12 -9.32
N ASP A 175 20.31 -7.42 -10.10
CA ASP A 175 21.05 -6.25 -9.63
C ASP A 175 20.25 -4.96 -9.93
N CYS A 176 19.56 -4.46 -8.89
CA CYS A 176 18.59 -3.38 -9.00
C CYS A 176 19.18 -2.02 -8.58
N LYS A 177 18.81 -0.96 -9.31
CA LYS A 177 19.19 0.43 -9.01
C LYS A 177 17.92 1.24 -8.70
N SER A 178 17.95 2.10 -7.70
CA SER A 178 16.81 2.93 -7.30
C SER A 178 17.23 4.35 -6.93
N GLY A 179 16.33 5.30 -7.16
CA GLY A 179 16.42 6.62 -6.53
C GLY A 179 16.22 6.55 -5.02
N VAL A 180 16.69 7.58 -4.31
CA VAL A 180 16.65 7.68 -2.84
C VAL A 180 15.23 7.72 -2.27
N SER A 181 14.22 8.10 -3.06
CA SER A 181 12.82 8.15 -2.63
C SER A 181 12.29 6.79 -2.14
N GLY A 182 12.91 5.67 -2.56
CA GLY A 182 12.60 4.34 -2.04
C GLY A 182 12.83 4.18 -0.52
N ALA A 183 13.69 5.01 0.08
CA ALA A 183 13.92 5.03 1.52
C ALA A 183 12.83 5.77 2.32
N GLY A 184 11.89 6.43 1.63
CA GLY A 184 10.83 7.23 2.24
C GLY A 184 11.29 8.65 2.65
N ARG A 185 10.41 9.37 3.34
CA ARG A 185 10.57 10.80 3.65
C ARG A 185 11.37 11.09 4.93
N LYS A 186 11.72 10.07 5.70
CA LYS A 186 12.45 10.25 6.96
C LYS A 186 13.88 10.72 6.67
N ALA A 187 14.27 11.86 7.24
CA ALA A 187 15.64 12.34 7.13
C ALA A 187 16.62 11.38 7.82
N ASN A 188 17.71 11.04 7.13
CA ASN A 188 18.83 10.26 7.66
C ASN A 188 20.12 10.80 7.02
N VAL A 189 21.21 10.86 7.80
CA VAL A 189 22.54 11.27 7.33
C VAL A 189 23.00 10.39 6.17
N SER A 190 22.63 9.11 6.14
CA SER A 190 22.97 8.20 5.05
C SER A 190 22.32 8.53 3.70
N PHE A 191 21.41 9.51 3.65
CA PHE A 191 20.71 9.94 2.42
C PHE A 191 21.23 11.27 1.86
N LEU A 192 22.23 11.87 2.51
CA LEU A 192 22.91 13.10 2.12
C LEU A 192 24.27 12.76 1.48
#